data_AF-A0A9E3INQ3-F1
#
_entry.id   AF-A0A9E3INQ3-F1
#
_cell.length_a   1.000
_cell.length_b   1.000
_cell.length_c   1.000
_cell.angle_alpha   90.00
_cell.angle_beta   90.00
_cell.angle_gamma   90.00
#
_symmetry.space_group_name_H-M   'P 1'
#
loop_
_entity.id
_entity.type
_entity.pdbx_description
1 polymer ?
#
loop_
_entity_poly.entity_id
_entity_poly.type
_entity_poly.pdbx_seq_one_letter_code
_entity_poly.pdbx_strand_id
1 'polypeptide(L)'
;MKKVVLLLSLLGLSLSFSGCISNPINAYTASRYFESGRQQEAAGNMEAARVNFSRAYGNTVMGNLPPAAKAHTLYEYARISAYLAERAEAEKGFIEVLALIKQAQGEADSLRAPTLAEYARMLRDQGDHSKAVPIYDEAVTEMEKRSAETKYPVDFAHFLEDVAENLRAAGLVARADETTARASALMAKNPGAVPAFAVWGTYASAAHALIAKNNWGAARGAMFRAVNEAELLGLSPKTLVTLHYEYGRCLGVTGKFDDAETHLLKALAFDKQLGGPFYMDLTELARLNYDQGKYPEANIYFEQDIQAMDHLGLADDSPAASIDILSEYGVSLRKTGREFEAGAMDARIKTIRQAHPILVSHTDRTPYGRYRQP
;
A
#
# COMPACT_ATOMS: atom_id res chain seq x y z
N MET A 1 0.12 4.05 22.78
CA MET A 1 0.31 5.12 21.77
C MET A 1 1.59 5.89 22.10
N LYS A 2 2.76 5.30 21.83
CA LYS A 2 4.03 6.04 21.86
C LYS A 2 4.22 6.62 20.46
N LYS A 3 4.53 7.91 20.41
CA LYS A 3 4.75 8.69 19.19
C LYS A 3 5.76 7.94 18.29
N VAL A 4 5.30 7.41 17.16
CA VAL A 4 6.16 7.00 16.05
C VAL A 4 6.59 8.31 15.40
N VAL A 5 7.64 8.90 15.97
CA VAL A 5 8.31 10.04 15.38
C VAL A 5 9.16 9.48 14.24
N LEU A 6 8.80 9.91 13.02
CA LEU A 6 9.64 9.97 11.84
C LEU A 6 11.13 10.02 12.22
N LEU A 7 11.87 8.99 11.85
CA LEU A 7 13.34 9.02 11.86
C LEU A 7 13.88 8.89 10.42
N LEU A 8 13.28 9.63 9.49
CA LEU A 8 14.07 10.74 8.94
C LEU A 8 13.92 11.86 9.96
N SER A 9 14.90 11.90 10.85
CA SER A 9 15.09 12.79 11.98
C SER A 9 14.40 14.16 11.84
N LEU A 10 14.06 14.69 13.01
CA LEU A 10 14.10 16.11 13.41
C LEU A 10 15.36 16.89 12.95
N LEU A 11 15.92 16.66 11.76
CA LEU A 11 16.26 17.77 10.91
C LEU A 11 14.92 18.35 10.43
N GLY A 12 14.30 19.18 11.29
CA GLY A 12 13.75 20.40 10.72
C GLY A 12 14.84 20.92 9.79
N LEU A 13 14.48 21.26 8.56
CA LEU A 13 15.40 21.77 7.55
C LEU A 13 16.07 23.02 8.14
N SER A 14 17.06 22.83 9.01
CA SER A 14 17.89 23.85 9.62
C SER A 14 18.93 24.11 8.54
N LEU A 15 18.42 24.70 7.46
CA LEU A 15 19.20 25.26 6.39
C LEU A 15 20.09 26.30 7.07
N SER A 16 21.28 25.85 7.46
CA SER A 16 22.34 26.73 7.89
C SER A 16 22.79 27.39 6.60
N PHE A 17 22.15 28.51 6.24
CA PHE A 17 22.48 29.28 5.04
C PHE A 17 23.79 30.03 5.26
N SER A 18 24.90 29.29 5.28
CA SER A 18 26.24 29.87 5.36
C SER A 18 26.76 30.36 4.00
N GLY A 19 25.99 30.18 2.91
CA GLY A 19 26.34 30.69 1.58
C GLY A 19 25.55 31.94 1.20
N CYS A 20 26.23 33.05 0.91
CA CYS A 20 25.67 34.34 0.51
C CYS A 20 24.91 34.37 -0.84
N ILE A 21 24.53 33.21 -1.41
CA ILE A 21 23.97 33.07 -2.78
C ILE A 21 22.54 32.48 -2.75
N SER A 22 22.06 31.94 -1.62
CA SER A 22 20.73 31.34 -1.53
C SER A 22 19.65 32.40 -1.28
N ASN A 23 18.54 32.34 -2.04
CA ASN A 23 17.42 33.26 -1.87
C ASN A 23 16.60 32.85 -0.61
N PRO A 24 16.54 33.69 0.44
CA PRO A 24 15.89 33.34 1.72
C PRO A 24 14.37 33.15 1.59
N ILE A 25 13.70 33.80 0.62
CA ILE A 25 12.25 33.67 0.41
C ILE A 25 11.93 32.28 -0.15
N ASN A 26 12.67 31.86 -1.17
CA ASN A 26 12.50 30.52 -1.76
C ASN A 26 12.85 29.43 -0.75
N ALA A 27 13.87 29.65 0.05
CA ALA A 27 14.24 28.79 1.16
C ALA A 27 13.11 28.60 2.18
N TYR A 28 12.54 29.69 2.68
CA TYR A 28 11.41 29.65 3.61
C TYR A 28 10.19 28.97 2.97
N THR A 29 9.90 29.28 1.72
CA THR A 29 8.78 28.72 0.96
C THR A 29 8.95 27.23 0.72
N ALA A 30 10.16 26.77 0.38
CA ALA A 30 10.51 25.36 0.25
C ALA A 30 10.24 24.61 1.57
N SER A 31 10.69 25.15 2.71
CA SER A 31 10.45 24.54 4.03
C SER A 31 8.96 24.45 4.36
N ARG A 32 8.17 25.47 4.04
CA ARG A 32 6.70 25.43 4.25
C ARG A 32 6.03 24.35 3.42
N TYR A 33 6.36 24.25 2.14
CA TYR A 33 5.80 23.20 1.29
C TYR A 33 6.28 21.81 1.72
N PHE A 34 7.54 21.66 2.12
CA PHE A 34 8.06 20.40 2.63
C PHE A 34 7.29 19.94 3.88
N GLU A 35 7.07 20.84 4.84
CA GLU A 35 6.30 20.54 6.04
C GLU A 35 4.83 20.22 5.71
N SER A 36 4.21 20.97 4.80
CA SER A 36 2.86 20.66 4.33
C SER A 36 2.80 19.29 3.66
N GLY A 37 3.82 18.91 2.88
CA GLY A 37 3.94 17.59 2.28
C GLY A 37 3.94 16.48 3.32
N ARG A 38 4.75 16.62 4.38
CA ARG A 38 4.77 15.67 5.51
C ARG A 38 3.43 15.57 6.22
N GLN A 39 2.74 16.69 6.41
CA GLN A 39 1.42 16.70 7.04
C GLN A 39 0.37 16.00 6.17
N GLN A 40 0.40 16.21 4.86
CA GLN A 40 -0.50 15.52 3.93
C GLN A 40 -0.20 14.02 3.87
N GLU A 41 1.08 13.62 3.84
CA GLU A 41 1.48 12.21 3.90
C GLU A 41 0.99 11.55 5.20
N ALA A 42 1.20 12.19 6.35
CA ALA A 42 0.73 11.71 7.64
C ALA A 42 -0.81 11.64 7.73
N ALA A 43 -1.52 12.50 6.98
CA ALA A 43 -2.97 12.47 6.85
C ALA A 43 -3.48 11.45 5.80
N GLY A 44 -2.57 10.70 5.15
CA GLY A 44 -2.92 9.73 4.11
C GLY A 44 -3.22 10.35 2.73
N ASN A 45 -3.10 11.68 2.58
CA ASN A 45 -3.36 12.37 1.33
C ASN A 45 -2.10 12.37 0.44
N MET A 46 -1.84 11.22 -0.18
CA MET A 46 -0.61 10.99 -0.96
C MET A 46 -0.49 11.90 -2.18
N GLU A 47 -1.60 12.22 -2.84
CA GLU A 47 -1.61 13.16 -3.98
C GLU A 47 -1.22 14.57 -3.54
N ALA A 48 -1.80 15.08 -2.45
CA ALA A 48 -1.43 16.40 -1.93
C ALA A 48 -0.01 16.40 -1.37
N ALA A 49 0.44 15.31 -0.77
CA ALA A 49 1.84 15.16 -0.35
C ALA A 49 2.79 15.30 -1.54
N ARG A 50 2.52 14.58 -2.64
CA ARG A 50 3.30 14.64 -3.88
C ARG A 50 3.40 16.08 -4.40
N VAL A 51 2.26 16.76 -4.50
CA VAL A 51 2.21 18.16 -4.99
C VAL A 51 3.00 19.10 -4.10
N ASN A 52 2.92 18.94 -2.78
CA ASN A 52 3.66 19.78 -1.85
C ASN A 52 5.17 19.50 -1.91
N PHE A 53 5.61 18.25 -1.99
CA PHE A 53 7.04 17.93 -2.16
C PHE A 53 7.59 18.41 -3.51
N SER A 54 6.81 18.32 -4.59
CA SER A 54 7.16 18.92 -5.89
C SER A 54 7.40 20.43 -5.79
N ARG A 55 6.49 21.15 -5.11
CA ARG A 55 6.63 22.59 -4.86
C ARG A 55 7.82 22.92 -3.96
N ALA A 56 8.10 22.10 -2.96
CA ALA A 56 9.27 22.26 -2.12
C ALA A 56 10.56 22.17 -2.94
N TYR A 57 10.70 21.11 -3.75
CA TYR A 57 11.84 20.92 -4.64
C TYR A 57 11.97 22.08 -5.64
N GLY A 58 10.89 22.47 -6.31
CA GLY A 58 10.90 23.60 -7.24
C GLY A 58 11.42 24.90 -6.60
N ASN A 59 11.05 25.18 -5.35
CA ASN A 59 11.56 26.33 -4.62
C ASN A 59 13.05 26.20 -4.26
N THR A 60 13.55 25.00 -3.93
CA THR A 60 15.01 24.82 -3.73
C THR A 60 15.82 25.06 -5.01
N VAL A 61 15.25 24.73 -6.17
CA VAL A 61 15.85 25.00 -7.48
C VAL A 61 15.82 26.50 -7.78
N MET A 62 14.64 27.14 -7.74
CA MET A 62 14.48 28.58 -8.00
C MET A 62 15.29 29.46 -7.04
N GLY A 63 15.45 29.03 -5.79
CA GLY A 63 16.23 29.74 -4.77
C GLY A 63 17.73 29.53 -4.86
N ASN A 64 18.20 28.71 -5.80
CA ASN A 64 19.58 28.26 -5.89
C ASN A 64 20.14 27.77 -4.55
N LEU A 65 19.36 26.93 -3.85
CA LEU A 65 19.79 26.35 -2.58
C LEU A 65 20.92 25.32 -2.79
N PRO A 66 21.67 24.98 -1.72
CA PRO A 66 22.74 23.98 -1.79
C PRO A 66 22.25 22.61 -2.29
N PRO A 67 23.13 21.81 -2.91
CA PRO A 67 22.77 20.48 -3.43
C PRO A 67 22.10 19.57 -2.41
N ALA A 68 22.50 19.63 -1.13
CA ALA A 68 21.88 18.85 -0.06
C ALA A 68 20.37 19.16 0.09
N ALA A 69 19.98 20.44 0.09
CA ALA A 69 18.58 20.84 0.21
C ALA A 69 17.74 20.39 -1.00
N LYS A 70 18.32 20.48 -2.20
CA LYS A 70 17.70 19.97 -3.44
C LYS A 70 17.53 18.44 -3.36
N ALA A 71 18.55 17.72 -2.88
CA ALA A 71 18.51 16.27 -2.72
C ALA A 71 17.40 15.83 -1.75
N HIS A 72 17.29 16.46 -0.58
CA HIS A 72 16.26 16.13 0.41
C HIS A 72 14.84 16.34 -0.12
N THR A 73 14.59 17.48 -0.76
CA THR A 73 13.25 17.78 -1.28
C THR A 73 12.90 16.93 -2.50
N LEU A 74 13.86 16.66 -3.38
CA LEU A 74 13.65 15.78 -4.54
C LEU A 74 13.47 14.32 -4.13
N TYR A 75 14.17 13.86 -3.09
CA TYR A 75 14.02 12.51 -2.55
C TYR A 75 12.57 12.24 -2.12
N GLU A 76 11.98 13.14 -1.32
CA GLU A 76 10.58 12.97 -0.89
C GLU A 76 9.61 13.04 -2.06
N TYR A 77 9.86 13.94 -3.01
CA TYR A 77 9.04 14.02 -4.21
C TYR A 77 9.11 12.74 -5.04
N ALA A 78 10.30 12.21 -5.29
CA ALA A 78 10.52 10.98 -6.05
C ALA A 78 9.93 9.76 -5.33
N ARG A 79 10.11 9.66 -4.01
CA ARG A 79 9.57 8.58 -3.18
C ARG A 79 8.04 8.53 -3.23
N ILE A 80 7.35 9.65 -3.01
CA ILE A 80 5.88 9.68 -3.08
C ILE A 80 5.39 9.43 -4.52
N SER A 81 6.12 9.91 -5.53
CA SER A 81 5.83 9.61 -6.93
C SER A 81 5.92 8.11 -7.22
N ALA A 82 6.93 7.42 -6.67
CA ALA A 82 7.08 5.97 -6.78
C ALA A 82 5.90 5.23 -6.12
N TYR A 83 5.49 5.65 -4.92
CA TYR A 83 4.35 5.07 -4.21
C TYR A 83 3.02 5.26 -4.94
N LEU A 84 2.89 6.33 -5.71
CA LEU A 84 1.74 6.60 -6.57
C LEU A 84 1.86 6.01 -7.98
N ALA A 85 2.87 5.17 -8.21
CA ALA A 85 3.17 4.54 -9.50
C ALA A 85 3.41 5.54 -10.65
N GLU A 86 3.88 6.76 -10.35
CA GLU A 86 4.32 7.76 -11.33
C GLU A 86 5.76 7.44 -11.78
N ARG A 87 5.90 6.33 -12.51
CA ARG A 87 7.14 5.60 -12.77
C ARG A 87 8.28 6.46 -13.35
N ALA A 88 8.01 7.14 -14.46
CA ALA A 88 9.02 7.91 -15.18
C ALA A 88 9.51 9.13 -14.37
N GLU A 89 8.61 9.75 -13.62
CA GLU A 89 8.93 10.88 -12.75
C GLU A 89 9.78 10.44 -11.56
N ALA A 90 9.41 9.34 -10.91
CA ALA A 90 10.16 8.76 -9.81
C ALA A 90 11.57 8.31 -10.21
N GLU A 91 11.71 7.58 -11.33
CA GLU A 91 13.01 7.12 -11.84
C GLU A 91 13.96 8.29 -12.10
N LYS A 92 13.49 9.30 -12.84
CA LYS A 92 14.27 10.52 -13.09
C LYS A 92 14.67 11.19 -11.77
N GLY A 93 13.72 11.29 -10.83
CA GLY A 93 13.95 11.88 -9.53
C GLY A 93 15.05 11.14 -8.74
N PHE A 94 15.00 9.81 -8.63
CA PHE A 94 16.01 9.04 -7.90
C PHE A 94 17.41 9.18 -8.50
N ILE A 95 17.53 9.14 -9.83
CA ILE A 95 18.82 9.36 -10.53
C ILE A 95 19.38 10.74 -10.20
N GLU A 96 18.54 11.77 -10.23
CA GLU A 96 18.96 13.13 -9.92
C GLU A 96 19.29 13.33 -8.44
N VAL A 97 18.58 12.68 -7.51
CA VAL A 97 18.93 12.67 -6.08
C VAL A 97 20.33 12.10 -5.87
N LEU A 98 20.67 10.97 -6.50
CA LEU A 98 22.02 10.38 -6.40
C LEU A 98 23.10 11.31 -6.94
N ALA A 99 22.81 12.06 -8.02
CA ALA A 99 23.72 13.08 -8.55
C ALA A 99 23.88 14.26 -7.58
N LEU A 100 22.81 14.75 -6.96
CA LEU A 100 22.83 15.84 -5.98
C LEU A 100 23.57 15.44 -4.69
N ILE A 101 23.40 14.19 -4.23
CA ILE A 101 24.16 13.65 -3.09
C ILE A 101 25.66 13.71 -3.37
N LYS A 102 26.09 13.28 -4.58
CA LYS A 102 27.50 13.38 -4.98
C LYS A 102 28.02 14.83 -4.98
N GLN A 103 27.18 15.79 -5.36
CA GLN A 103 27.54 17.22 -5.33
C GLN A 103 27.55 17.82 -3.92
N ALA A 104 26.81 17.23 -2.96
CA ALA A 104 26.69 17.72 -1.59
C ALA A 104 27.89 17.42 -0.68
N GLN A 105 28.94 16.75 -1.19
CA GLN A 105 30.20 16.51 -0.49
C GLN A 105 30.05 15.95 0.93
N GLY A 106 29.08 15.04 1.14
CA GLY A 106 28.83 14.40 2.43
C GLY A 106 27.57 14.89 3.16
N GLU A 107 27.11 16.12 2.91
CA GLU A 107 25.96 16.70 3.64
C GLU A 107 24.64 15.92 3.43
N ALA A 108 24.51 15.24 2.29
CA ALA A 108 23.34 14.44 1.94
C ALA A 108 23.61 12.93 1.88
N ASP A 109 24.77 12.46 2.37
CA ASP A 109 25.13 11.05 2.28
C ASP A 109 24.10 10.15 2.97
N SER A 110 23.43 10.63 4.02
CA SER A 110 22.35 9.91 4.71
C SER A 110 21.22 9.46 3.77
N LEU A 111 21.00 10.16 2.66
CA LEU A 111 19.97 9.84 1.68
C LEU A 111 20.37 8.74 0.69
N ARG A 112 21.65 8.37 0.58
CA ARG A 112 22.11 7.46 -0.48
C ARG A 112 21.46 6.08 -0.38
N ALA A 113 21.56 5.44 0.79
CA ALA A 113 20.98 4.12 1.02
C ALA A 113 19.45 4.10 0.81
N PRO A 114 18.65 5.01 1.41
CA PRO A 114 17.20 4.99 1.17
C PRO A 114 16.83 5.32 -0.28
N THR A 115 17.56 6.21 -0.97
CA THR A 115 17.32 6.50 -2.40
C THR A 115 17.52 5.26 -3.26
N LEU A 116 18.61 4.51 -3.05
CA LEU A 116 18.88 3.27 -3.79
C LEU A 116 17.84 2.20 -3.48
N ALA A 117 17.45 2.05 -2.20
CA ALA A 117 16.45 1.07 -1.79
C ALA A 117 15.08 1.34 -2.45
N GLU A 118 14.60 2.58 -2.42
CA GLU A 118 13.32 2.95 -3.04
C GLU A 118 13.37 2.85 -4.57
N TYR A 119 14.50 3.21 -5.18
CA TYR A 119 14.66 3.07 -6.62
C TYR A 119 14.65 1.59 -7.06
N ALA A 120 15.35 0.72 -6.32
CA ALA A 120 15.36 -0.71 -6.60
C ALA A 120 13.98 -1.36 -6.42
N ARG A 121 13.26 -1.03 -5.34
CA ARG A 121 11.87 -1.47 -5.12
C ARG A 121 10.95 -1.00 -6.23
N MET A 122 11.07 0.25 -6.65
CA MET A 122 10.28 0.79 -7.75
C MET A 122 10.54 0.00 -9.05
N LEU A 123 11.80 -0.29 -9.40
CA LEU A 123 12.11 -1.11 -10.58
C LEU A 123 11.55 -2.54 -10.46
N ARG A 124 11.67 -3.17 -9.29
CA ARG A 124 11.06 -4.49 -9.01
C ARG A 124 9.55 -4.45 -9.23
N ASP A 125 8.86 -3.47 -8.65
CA ASP A 125 7.41 -3.31 -8.75
C ASP A 125 6.95 -3.04 -10.20
N GLN A 126 7.86 -2.60 -11.08
CA GLN A 126 7.63 -2.42 -12.52
C GLN A 126 7.88 -3.69 -13.34
N GLY A 127 8.44 -4.74 -12.75
CA GLY A 127 8.89 -5.96 -13.43
C GLY A 127 10.30 -5.85 -14.02
N ASP A 128 10.99 -4.71 -13.82
CA ASP A 128 12.35 -4.46 -14.31
C ASP A 128 13.41 -5.13 -13.41
N HIS A 129 13.21 -6.42 -13.10
CA HIS A 129 13.97 -7.17 -12.09
C HIS A 129 15.47 -7.15 -12.35
N SER A 130 15.89 -7.33 -13.60
CA SER A 130 17.31 -7.31 -13.99
C SER A 130 17.95 -5.92 -13.79
N LYS A 131 17.22 -4.82 -14.00
CA LYS A 131 17.72 -3.46 -13.72
C LYS A 131 17.79 -3.20 -12.22
N ALA A 132 16.88 -3.77 -11.44
CA ALA A 132 16.86 -3.61 -9.99
C ALA A 132 18.06 -4.27 -9.29
N VAL A 133 18.58 -5.40 -9.81
CA VAL A 133 19.70 -6.15 -9.21
C VAL A 133 20.93 -5.27 -8.86
N PRO A 134 21.56 -4.54 -9.80
CA PRO A 134 22.73 -3.72 -9.47
C PRO A 134 22.42 -2.61 -8.45
N ILE A 135 21.19 -2.09 -8.43
CA ILE A 135 20.78 -1.03 -7.50
C ILE A 135 20.56 -1.60 -6.10
N TYR A 136 19.95 -2.79 -6.01
CA TYR A 136 19.86 -3.55 -4.76
C TYR A 136 21.25 -3.89 -4.20
N ASP A 137 22.19 -4.35 -5.04
CA ASP A 137 23.55 -4.67 -4.62
C ASP A 137 24.27 -3.42 -4.04
N GLU A 138 24.08 -2.25 -4.68
CA GLU A 138 24.61 -0.99 -4.18
C GLU A 138 23.94 -0.56 -2.87
N ALA A 139 22.61 -0.68 -2.77
CA ALA A 139 21.86 -0.36 -1.55
C ALA A 139 22.30 -1.22 -0.36
N VAL A 140 22.46 -2.53 -0.55
CA VAL A 140 22.98 -3.46 0.46
C VAL A 140 24.37 -3.00 0.93
N THR A 141 25.27 -2.70 0.00
CA THR A 141 26.62 -2.21 0.31
C THR A 141 26.58 -0.92 1.13
N GLU A 142 25.72 0.04 0.78
CA GLU A 142 25.58 1.30 1.52
C GLU A 142 24.97 1.13 2.92
N MET A 143 24.04 0.19 3.08
CA MET A 143 23.48 -0.17 4.39
C MET A 143 24.50 -0.86 5.28
N GLU A 144 25.32 -1.77 4.73
CA GLU A 144 26.40 -2.45 5.44
C GLU A 144 27.46 -1.47 5.96
N LYS A 145 27.90 -0.51 5.12
CA LYS A 145 28.82 0.57 5.53
C LYS A 145 28.32 1.36 6.75
N ARG A 146 27.00 1.41 6.95
CA ARG A 146 26.35 2.12 8.06
C ARG A 146 26.03 1.24 9.26
N SER A 147 26.47 -0.02 9.21
CA SER A 147 26.24 -1.05 10.22
C SER A 147 24.75 -1.42 10.38
N ALA A 148 24.01 -1.52 9.27
CA ALA A 148 22.58 -1.87 9.31
C ALA A 148 22.32 -3.23 10.00
N GLU A 149 23.20 -4.22 9.83
CA GLU A 149 23.07 -5.53 10.50
C GLU A 149 23.01 -5.46 12.03
N THR A 150 23.67 -4.47 12.64
CA THR A 150 23.73 -4.34 14.10
C THR A 150 22.82 -3.25 14.63
N LYS A 151 22.64 -2.16 13.87
CA LYS A 151 21.78 -1.04 14.29
C LYS A 151 20.30 -1.28 13.99
N TYR A 152 20.00 -1.92 12.85
CA TYR A 152 18.65 -2.10 12.32
C TYR A 152 18.47 -3.52 11.74
N PRO A 153 18.72 -4.57 12.53
CA PRO A 153 18.76 -5.95 12.02
C PRO A 153 17.47 -6.40 11.35
N VAL A 154 16.31 -6.00 11.89
CA VAL A 154 14.98 -6.39 11.37
C VAL A 154 14.66 -5.64 10.08
N ASP A 155 14.87 -4.32 10.04
CA ASP A 155 14.65 -3.53 8.83
C ASP A 155 15.58 -4.00 7.69
N PHE A 156 16.82 -4.34 8.02
CA PHE A 156 17.79 -4.85 7.04
C PHE A 156 17.44 -6.27 6.57
N ALA A 157 16.94 -7.14 7.45
CA ALA A 157 16.46 -8.46 7.05
C ALA A 157 15.30 -8.36 6.05
N HIS A 158 14.31 -7.49 6.28
CA HIS A 158 13.21 -7.29 5.32
C HIS A 158 13.69 -6.69 4.01
N PHE A 159 14.66 -5.77 4.06
CA PHE A 159 15.27 -5.27 2.83
C PHE A 159 15.97 -6.40 2.05
N LEU A 160 16.65 -7.33 2.73
CA LEU A 160 17.24 -8.51 2.09
C LEU A 160 16.17 -9.47 1.53
N GLU A 161 14.99 -9.57 2.14
CA GLU A 161 13.87 -10.32 1.57
C GLU A 161 13.36 -9.70 0.26
N ASP A 162 13.21 -8.37 0.20
CA ASP A 162 12.90 -7.64 -1.05
C ASP A 162 13.95 -7.96 -2.14
N VAL A 163 15.24 -7.97 -1.76
CA VAL A 163 16.35 -8.31 -2.66
C VAL A 163 16.23 -9.76 -3.14
N ALA A 164 15.98 -10.71 -2.23
CA ALA A 164 15.86 -12.12 -2.54
C ALA A 164 14.68 -12.39 -3.49
N GLU A 165 13.53 -11.77 -3.25
CA GLU A 165 12.37 -11.85 -4.15
C GLU A 165 12.71 -11.34 -5.55
N ASN A 166 13.34 -10.16 -5.64
CA ASN A 166 13.76 -9.62 -6.93
C ASN A 166 14.79 -10.53 -7.64
N LEU A 167 15.74 -11.10 -6.90
CA LEU A 167 16.72 -12.04 -7.44
C LEU A 167 16.05 -13.30 -8.01
N ARG A 168 15.04 -13.87 -7.34
CA ARG A 168 14.26 -14.99 -7.88
C ARG A 168 13.55 -14.61 -9.17
N ALA A 169 12.89 -13.45 -9.19
CA ALA A 169 12.19 -12.96 -10.37
C ALA A 169 13.15 -12.64 -11.54
N ALA A 170 14.41 -12.29 -11.24
CA ALA A 170 15.49 -12.15 -12.22
C ALA A 170 16.15 -13.48 -12.64
N GLY A 171 15.71 -14.63 -12.12
CA GLY A 171 16.28 -15.95 -12.41
C GLY A 171 17.57 -16.29 -11.64
N LEU A 172 17.98 -15.46 -10.68
CA LEU A 172 19.20 -15.60 -9.88
C LEU A 172 18.94 -16.38 -8.58
N VAL A 173 18.41 -17.61 -8.72
CA VAL A 173 17.88 -18.41 -7.60
C VAL A 173 18.91 -18.67 -6.51
N ALA A 174 20.14 -19.08 -6.86
CA ALA A 174 21.17 -19.37 -5.86
C ALA A 174 21.51 -18.15 -4.99
N ARG A 175 21.65 -16.96 -5.59
CA ARG A 175 21.87 -15.70 -4.85
C ARG A 175 20.67 -15.35 -3.98
N ALA A 176 19.46 -15.62 -4.46
CA ALA A 176 18.25 -15.38 -3.68
C ALA A 176 18.19 -16.27 -2.43
N ASP A 177 18.59 -17.53 -2.54
CA ASP A 177 18.60 -18.47 -1.40
C ASP A 177 19.65 -18.08 -0.37
N GLU A 178 20.86 -17.67 -0.80
CA GLU A 178 21.88 -17.10 0.08
C GLU A 178 21.39 -15.84 0.80
N THR A 179 20.74 -14.93 0.06
CA THR A 179 20.17 -13.69 0.61
C THR A 179 19.05 -13.99 1.62
N THR A 180 18.20 -14.97 1.33
CA THR A 180 17.11 -15.43 2.22
C THR A 180 17.68 -16.03 3.50
N ALA A 181 18.72 -16.87 3.40
CA ALA A 181 19.39 -17.44 4.55
C ALA A 181 20.01 -16.36 5.44
N ARG A 182 20.59 -15.32 4.83
CA ARG A 182 21.12 -14.16 5.57
C ARG A 182 20.03 -13.39 6.30
N ALA A 183 18.91 -13.07 5.65
CA ALA A 183 17.77 -12.40 6.26
C ALA A 183 17.23 -13.23 7.45
N SER A 184 17.03 -14.54 7.26
CA SER A 184 16.56 -15.45 8.30
C SER A 184 17.53 -15.55 9.48
N ALA A 185 18.85 -15.57 9.22
CA ALA A 185 19.85 -15.58 10.28
C ALA A 185 19.85 -14.28 11.11
N LEU A 186 19.60 -13.12 10.48
CA LEU A 186 19.42 -11.86 11.20
C LEU A 186 18.17 -11.89 12.08
N MET A 187 17.04 -12.36 11.55
CA MET A 187 15.79 -12.49 12.32
C MET A 187 15.94 -13.46 13.49
N ALA A 188 16.55 -14.63 13.27
CA ALA A 188 16.77 -15.64 14.31
C ALA A 188 17.68 -15.14 15.45
N LYS A 189 18.65 -14.27 15.15
CA LYS A 189 19.51 -13.63 16.16
C LYS A 189 18.82 -12.50 16.93
N ASN A 190 17.70 -11.99 16.43
CA ASN A 190 16.97 -10.86 17.01
C ASN A 190 15.49 -11.20 17.27
N PRO A 191 15.20 -12.28 18.03
CA PRO A 191 13.82 -12.71 18.25
C PRO A 191 13.03 -11.63 19.01
N GLY A 192 11.83 -11.32 18.53
CA GLY A 192 10.95 -10.31 19.13
C GLY A 192 11.37 -8.86 18.88
N ALA A 193 12.45 -8.61 18.14
CA ALA A 193 12.76 -7.28 17.66
C ALA A 193 11.70 -6.85 16.62
N VAL A 194 11.32 -5.58 16.67
CA VAL A 194 10.38 -4.98 15.72
C VAL A 194 11.14 -4.01 14.79
N PRO A 195 10.65 -3.76 13.57
CA PRO A 195 11.23 -2.77 12.67
C PRO A 195 11.36 -1.41 13.35
N ALA A 196 12.52 -0.76 13.21
CA ALA A 196 12.74 0.59 13.73
C ALA A 196 12.05 1.65 12.86
N PHE A 197 11.86 1.35 11.56
CA PHE A 197 11.31 2.27 10.58
C PHE A 197 10.04 1.69 9.97
N ALA A 198 8.92 1.93 10.64
CA ALA A 198 7.62 1.47 10.18
C ALA A 198 6.88 2.52 9.35
N VAL A 199 6.47 2.20 8.11
CA VAL A 199 5.70 3.10 7.24
C VAL A 199 4.43 2.46 6.65
N TRP A 200 3.89 1.42 7.28
CA TRP A 200 2.73 0.65 6.82
C TRP A 200 1.52 1.54 6.46
N GLY A 201 1.29 2.60 7.25
CA GLY A 201 0.18 3.54 7.03
C GLY A 201 0.36 4.36 5.75
N THR A 202 1.60 4.69 5.41
CA THR A 202 1.94 5.35 4.14
C THR A 202 1.68 4.40 2.97
N TYR A 203 2.10 3.14 3.07
CA TYR A 203 1.82 2.14 2.05
C TYR A 203 0.31 1.89 1.86
N ALA A 204 -0.44 1.75 2.95
CA ALA A 204 -1.89 1.57 2.90
C ALA A 204 -2.59 2.77 2.24
N SER A 205 -2.18 3.99 2.59
CA SER A 205 -2.74 5.21 2.00
C SER A 205 -2.38 5.36 0.52
N ALA A 206 -1.16 4.98 0.12
CA ALA A 206 -0.76 4.93 -1.28
C ALA A 206 -1.58 3.89 -2.07
N ALA A 207 -1.81 2.70 -1.48
CA ALA A 207 -2.67 1.68 -2.06
C ALA A 207 -4.10 2.20 -2.26
N HIS A 208 -4.69 2.90 -1.29
CA HIS A 208 -6.01 3.51 -1.46
C HIS A 208 -6.05 4.57 -2.57
N ALA A 209 -5.02 5.42 -2.67
CA ALA A 209 -4.92 6.39 -3.76
C ALA A 209 -4.82 5.69 -5.13
N LEU A 210 -4.10 4.58 -5.20
CA LEU A 210 -3.99 3.75 -6.41
C LEU A 210 -5.31 3.04 -6.76
N ILE A 211 -6.04 2.52 -5.76
CA ILE A 211 -7.38 1.93 -5.94
C ILE A 211 -8.35 2.98 -6.50
N ALA A 212 -8.33 4.22 -5.98
CA ALA A 212 -9.15 5.31 -6.48
C ALA A 212 -8.83 5.69 -7.94
N LYS A 213 -7.58 5.48 -8.37
CA LYS A 213 -7.14 5.59 -9.77
C LYS A 213 -7.31 4.28 -10.56
N ASN A 214 -7.92 3.25 -9.97
CA ASN A 214 -8.15 1.95 -10.57
C ASN A 214 -6.85 1.21 -10.98
N ASN A 215 -5.72 1.56 -10.34
CA ASN A 215 -4.41 0.93 -10.52
C ASN A 215 -4.20 -0.20 -9.50
N TRP A 216 -5.01 -1.25 -9.63
CA TRP A 216 -5.05 -2.38 -8.69
C TRP A 216 -3.75 -3.19 -8.63
N GLY A 217 -3.00 -3.25 -9.74
CA GLY A 217 -1.71 -3.94 -9.79
C GLY A 217 -0.67 -3.29 -8.86
N ALA A 218 -0.53 -1.97 -8.94
CA ALA A 218 0.34 -1.23 -8.04
C ALA A 218 -0.21 -1.20 -6.61
N ALA A 219 -1.54 -1.04 -6.45
CA ALA A 219 -2.17 -1.06 -5.13
C ALA A 219 -1.90 -2.37 -4.38
N ARG A 220 -1.93 -3.51 -5.08
CA ARG A 220 -1.57 -4.82 -4.50
C ARG A 220 -0.16 -4.81 -3.91
N GLY A 221 0.83 -4.30 -4.64
CA GLY A 221 2.22 -4.25 -4.16
C GLY A 221 2.38 -3.37 -2.91
N ALA A 222 1.70 -2.22 -2.89
CA ALA A 222 1.67 -1.34 -1.73
C ALA A 222 0.95 -2.00 -0.53
N MET A 223 -0.19 -2.65 -0.75
CA MET A 223 -0.95 -3.28 0.33
C MET A 223 -0.26 -4.52 0.91
N PHE A 224 0.48 -5.28 0.08
CA PHE A 224 1.37 -6.34 0.55
C PHE A 224 2.39 -5.83 1.57
N ARG A 225 3.09 -4.72 1.25
CA ARG A 225 4.04 -4.09 2.17
C ARG A 225 3.37 -3.63 3.47
N ALA A 226 2.19 -3.01 3.36
CA ALA A 226 1.44 -2.56 4.52
C ALA A 226 1.03 -3.71 5.45
N VAL A 227 0.49 -4.81 4.90
CA VAL A 227 0.06 -6.00 5.67
C VAL A 227 1.25 -6.64 6.38
N ASN A 228 2.34 -6.93 5.67
CA ASN A 228 3.48 -7.63 6.26
C ASN A 228 4.09 -6.84 7.41
N GLU A 229 4.32 -5.53 7.19
CA GLU A 229 4.88 -4.66 8.20
C GLU A 229 3.96 -4.52 9.43
N ALA A 230 2.64 -4.46 9.21
CA ALA A 230 1.66 -4.44 10.28
C ALA A 230 1.60 -5.74 11.10
N GLU A 231 1.68 -6.91 10.44
CA GLU A 231 1.75 -8.22 11.10
C GLU A 231 3.02 -8.34 11.95
N LEU A 232 4.17 -7.93 11.40
CA LEU A 232 5.47 -7.96 12.09
C LEU A 232 5.53 -7.04 13.32
N LEU A 233 4.87 -5.89 13.26
CA LEU A 233 4.73 -4.98 14.40
C LEU A 233 3.76 -5.51 15.46
N GLY A 234 3.02 -6.60 15.18
CA GLY A 234 1.95 -7.08 16.04
C GLY A 234 0.87 -6.02 16.25
N LEU A 235 0.50 -5.28 15.20
CA LEU A 235 -0.55 -4.27 15.30
C LEU A 235 -1.88 -4.92 15.70
N SER A 236 -2.77 -4.10 16.26
CA SER A 236 -4.02 -4.61 16.80
C SER A 236 -4.87 -5.28 15.71
N PRO A 237 -5.70 -6.28 16.07
CA PRO A 237 -6.64 -6.91 15.15
C PRO A 237 -7.44 -5.90 14.33
N LYS A 238 -7.85 -4.77 14.93
CA LYS A 238 -8.57 -3.70 14.25
C LYS A 238 -7.82 -3.13 13.04
N THR A 239 -6.50 -2.95 13.14
CA THR A 239 -5.70 -2.50 12.00
C THR A 239 -5.55 -3.61 10.95
N LEU A 240 -5.37 -4.85 11.40
CA LEU A 240 -5.18 -6.00 10.51
C LEU A 240 -6.43 -6.34 9.69
N VAL A 241 -7.65 -6.10 10.21
CA VAL A 241 -8.92 -6.23 9.46
C VAL A 241 -8.82 -5.46 8.14
N THR A 242 -8.65 -4.13 8.22
CA THR A 242 -8.69 -3.26 7.03
C THR A 242 -7.58 -3.61 6.04
N LEU A 243 -6.38 -3.92 6.54
CA LEU A 243 -5.24 -4.24 5.67
C LEU A 243 -5.44 -5.57 4.93
N HIS A 244 -5.92 -6.61 5.62
CA HIS A 244 -6.22 -7.89 4.96
C HIS A 244 -7.42 -7.80 4.02
N TYR A 245 -8.46 -7.06 4.40
CA TYR A 245 -9.62 -6.83 3.54
C TYR A 245 -9.20 -6.21 2.21
N GLU A 246 -8.47 -5.09 2.26
CA GLU A 246 -8.05 -4.38 1.06
C GLU A 246 -6.99 -5.14 0.25
N TYR A 247 -6.09 -5.86 0.92
CA TYR A 247 -5.13 -6.70 0.23
C TYR A 247 -5.83 -7.85 -0.50
N GLY A 248 -6.81 -8.49 0.14
CA GLY A 248 -7.65 -9.52 -0.46
C GLY A 248 -8.37 -9.01 -1.71
N ARG A 249 -8.98 -7.83 -1.65
CA ARG A 249 -9.59 -7.17 -2.81
C ARG A 249 -8.59 -6.96 -3.95
N CYS A 250 -7.41 -6.40 -3.64
CA CYS A 250 -6.36 -6.18 -4.63
C CYS A 250 -5.87 -7.50 -5.27
N LEU A 251 -5.75 -8.57 -4.49
CA LEU A 251 -5.38 -9.89 -4.97
C LEU A 251 -6.41 -10.43 -5.96
N GLY A 252 -7.70 -10.38 -5.62
CA GLY A 252 -8.76 -10.90 -6.47
C GLY A 252 -8.89 -10.13 -7.79
N VAL A 253 -8.77 -8.79 -7.74
CA VAL A 253 -8.84 -7.95 -8.93
C VAL A 253 -7.67 -8.23 -9.90
N THR A 254 -6.51 -8.61 -9.35
CA THR A 254 -5.32 -8.99 -10.12
C THR A 254 -5.23 -10.50 -10.42
N GLY A 255 -6.31 -11.25 -10.19
CA GLY A 255 -6.43 -12.66 -10.58
C GLY A 255 -5.80 -13.68 -9.61
N LYS A 256 -5.29 -13.24 -8.45
CA LYS A 256 -4.78 -14.13 -7.39
C LYS A 256 -5.91 -14.56 -6.45
N PHE A 257 -6.85 -15.35 -6.98
CA PHE A 257 -8.12 -15.64 -6.30
C PHE A 257 -7.96 -16.42 -4.99
N ASP A 258 -7.11 -17.44 -4.94
CA ASP A 258 -6.94 -18.28 -3.74
C ASP A 258 -6.26 -17.49 -2.59
N ASP A 259 -5.28 -16.65 -2.93
CA ASP A 259 -4.66 -15.73 -1.98
C ASP A 259 -5.67 -14.67 -1.49
N ALA A 260 -6.52 -14.17 -2.40
CA ALA A 260 -7.56 -13.21 -2.08
C ALA A 260 -8.55 -13.77 -1.05
N GLU A 261 -9.04 -14.99 -1.27
CA GLU A 261 -9.93 -15.68 -0.36
C GLU A 261 -9.27 -15.89 1.01
N THR A 262 -7.99 -16.28 1.03
CA THR A 262 -7.21 -16.41 2.27
C THR A 262 -7.19 -15.12 3.09
N HIS A 263 -6.90 -13.98 2.44
CA HIS A 263 -6.82 -12.70 3.14
C HIS A 263 -8.19 -12.15 3.55
N LEU A 264 -9.23 -12.31 2.72
CA LEU A 264 -10.60 -11.94 3.09
C LEU A 264 -11.13 -12.80 4.26
N LEU A 265 -10.79 -14.09 4.32
CA LEU A 265 -11.13 -14.95 5.46
C LEU A 265 -10.40 -14.53 6.76
N LYS A 266 -9.16 -14.04 6.66
CA LYS A 266 -8.46 -13.44 7.82
C LYS A 266 -9.20 -12.18 8.31
N ALA A 267 -9.60 -11.30 7.40
CA ALA A 267 -10.37 -10.10 7.74
C ALA A 267 -11.70 -10.47 8.42
N LEU A 268 -12.46 -11.40 7.82
CA LEU A 268 -13.71 -11.95 8.38
C LEU A 268 -13.53 -12.52 9.80
N ALA A 269 -12.44 -13.26 10.04
CA ALA A 269 -12.16 -13.82 11.36
C ALA A 269 -11.91 -12.72 12.40
N PHE A 270 -11.13 -11.69 12.05
CA PHE A 270 -10.90 -10.55 12.94
C PHE A 270 -12.17 -9.73 13.18
N ASP A 271 -12.97 -9.45 12.15
CA ASP A 271 -14.20 -8.68 12.32
C ASP A 271 -15.24 -9.44 13.14
N LYS A 272 -15.38 -10.77 12.97
CA LYS A 272 -16.20 -11.61 13.86
C LYS A 272 -15.73 -11.52 15.32
N GLN A 273 -14.42 -11.55 15.56
CA GLN A 273 -13.87 -11.43 16.91
C GLN A 273 -14.16 -10.05 17.54
N LEU A 274 -14.12 -8.99 16.74
CA LEU A 274 -14.30 -7.61 17.20
C LEU A 274 -15.76 -7.15 17.25
N GLY A 275 -16.70 -7.95 16.72
CA GLY A 275 -18.08 -7.51 16.49
C GLY A 275 -18.17 -6.41 15.42
N GLY A 276 -17.24 -6.42 14.47
CA GLY A 276 -17.20 -5.49 13.35
C GLY A 276 -18.24 -5.81 12.27
N PRO A 277 -18.35 -4.97 11.22
CA PRO A 277 -19.27 -5.13 10.10
C PRO A 277 -18.85 -6.26 9.14
N PHE A 278 -18.75 -7.50 9.64
CA PHE A 278 -18.26 -8.67 8.90
C PHE A 278 -19.11 -9.08 7.68
N TYR A 279 -20.30 -8.48 7.51
CA TYR A 279 -21.08 -8.61 6.27
C TYR A 279 -20.28 -8.10 5.06
N MET A 280 -19.46 -7.05 5.21
CA MET A 280 -18.65 -6.54 4.10
C MET A 280 -17.62 -7.57 3.62
N ASP A 281 -16.98 -8.30 4.54
CA ASP A 281 -16.06 -9.39 4.18
C ASP A 281 -16.80 -10.52 3.45
N LEU A 282 -18.01 -10.87 3.94
CA LEU A 282 -18.85 -11.90 3.32
C LEU A 282 -19.32 -11.50 1.92
N THR A 283 -19.70 -10.23 1.72
CA THR A 283 -20.03 -9.69 0.40
C THR A 283 -18.85 -9.83 -0.55
N GLU A 284 -17.63 -9.49 -0.13
CA GLU A 284 -16.44 -9.60 -0.97
C GLU A 284 -16.06 -11.06 -1.28
N LEU A 285 -16.17 -11.98 -0.31
CA LEU A 285 -15.97 -13.41 -0.53
C LEU A 285 -17.01 -14.01 -1.48
N ALA A 286 -18.27 -13.60 -1.35
CA ALA A 286 -19.34 -14.00 -2.25
C ALA A 286 -19.07 -13.50 -3.68
N ARG A 287 -18.71 -12.22 -3.84
CA ARG A 287 -18.39 -11.61 -5.14
C ARG A 287 -17.14 -12.22 -5.78
N LEU A 288 -16.11 -12.50 -4.99
CA LEU A 288 -14.89 -13.15 -5.46
C LEU A 288 -15.21 -14.50 -6.13
N ASN A 289 -16.05 -15.32 -5.50
CA ASN A 289 -16.48 -16.61 -6.04
C ASN A 289 -17.50 -16.44 -7.20
N TYR A 290 -18.45 -15.53 -7.06
CA TYR A 290 -19.47 -15.23 -8.07
C TYR A 290 -18.84 -14.82 -9.41
N ASP A 291 -17.84 -13.94 -9.40
CA ASP A 291 -17.17 -13.46 -10.62
C ASP A 291 -16.27 -14.51 -11.28
N GLN A 292 -15.91 -15.56 -10.56
CA GLN A 292 -15.26 -16.75 -11.12
C GLN A 292 -16.27 -17.76 -11.68
N GLY A 293 -17.58 -17.54 -11.50
CA GLY A 293 -18.63 -18.50 -11.86
C GLY A 293 -18.75 -19.67 -10.86
N LYS A 294 -18.07 -19.59 -9.71
CA LYS A 294 -18.16 -20.55 -8.60
C LYS A 294 -19.43 -20.28 -7.78
N TYR A 295 -20.59 -20.44 -8.43
CA TYR A 295 -21.89 -20.08 -7.84
C TYR A 295 -22.26 -20.90 -6.60
N PRO A 296 -22.01 -22.22 -6.51
CA PRO A 296 -22.23 -22.97 -5.28
C PRO A 296 -21.46 -22.41 -4.08
N GLU A 297 -20.18 -22.07 -4.27
CA GLU A 297 -19.31 -21.48 -3.26
C GLU A 297 -19.76 -20.06 -2.91
N ALA A 298 -20.12 -19.26 -3.92
CA ALA A 298 -20.65 -17.91 -3.72
C ALA A 298 -21.93 -17.93 -2.87
N ASN A 299 -22.82 -18.90 -3.09
CA ASN A 299 -24.07 -19.02 -2.33
C ASN A 299 -23.81 -19.23 -0.82
N ILE A 300 -22.76 -19.97 -0.44
CA ILE A 300 -22.41 -20.18 0.98
C ILE A 300 -22.11 -18.84 1.67
N TYR A 301 -21.42 -17.94 0.97
CA TYR A 301 -21.10 -16.61 1.48
C TYR A 301 -22.30 -15.67 1.42
N PHE A 302 -23.07 -15.66 0.33
CA PHE A 302 -24.28 -14.86 0.23
C PHE A 302 -25.32 -15.22 1.32
N GLU A 303 -25.50 -16.50 1.63
CA GLU A 303 -26.41 -16.92 2.70
C GLU A 303 -26.02 -16.36 4.06
N GLN A 304 -24.72 -16.40 4.38
CA GLN A 304 -24.19 -15.81 5.61
C GLN A 304 -24.29 -14.27 5.58
N ASP A 305 -24.02 -13.66 4.42
CA ASP A 305 -24.06 -12.22 4.22
C ASP A 305 -25.47 -11.68 4.48
N ILE A 306 -26.49 -12.26 3.83
CA ILE A 306 -27.89 -11.85 4.00
C ILE A 306 -28.33 -11.97 5.47
N GLN A 307 -27.93 -13.01 6.19
CA GLN A 307 -28.24 -13.13 7.62
C GLN A 307 -27.58 -12.02 8.45
N ALA A 308 -26.32 -11.68 8.15
CA ALA A 308 -25.60 -10.61 8.82
C ALA A 308 -26.23 -9.23 8.51
N MET A 309 -26.57 -8.99 7.26
CA MET A 309 -27.24 -7.76 6.80
C MET A 309 -28.62 -7.59 7.45
N ASP A 310 -29.39 -8.67 7.59
CA ASP A 310 -30.71 -8.67 8.22
C ASP A 310 -30.63 -8.34 9.71
N HIS A 311 -29.66 -8.91 10.43
CA HIS A 311 -29.42 -8.57 11.84
C HIS A 311 -29.05 -7.09 12.05
N LEU A 312 -28.40 -6.47 11.06
CA LEU A 312 -28.00 -5.07 11.10
C LEU A 312 -29.06 -4.09 10.56
N GLY A 313 -30.17 -4.58 10.00
CA GLY A 313 -31.20 -3.72 9.43
C GLY A 313 -30.77 -2.98 8.16
N LEU A 314 -29.78 -3.49 7.41
CA LEU A 314 -29.21 -2.79 6.25
C LEU A 314 -30.18 -2.58 5.08
N ALA A 315 -31.30 -3.30 5.07
CA ALA A 315 -32.38 -3.04 4.12
C ALA A 315 -32.95 -1.62 4.25
N ASP A 316 -32.93 -1.04 5.45
CA ASP A 316 -33.40 0.33 5.72
C ASP A 316 -32.25 1.34 5.74
N ASP A 317 -31.11 0.97 6.32
CA ASP A 317 -29.94 1.87 6.43
C ASP A 317 -29.20 2.05 5.08
N SER A 318 -29.21 1.04 4.22
CA SER A 318 -28.51 1.01 2.94
C SER A 318 -29.29 0.23 1.88
N PRO A 319 -30.49 0.72 1.50
CA PRO A 319 -31.43 -0.03 0.66
C PRO A 319 -30.87 -0.35 -0.73
N ALA A 320 -30.09 0.57 -1.33
CA ALA A 320 -29.49 0.35 -2.64
C ALA A 320 -28.45 -0.78 -2.63
N ALA A 321 -27.52 -0.76 -1.67
CA ALA A 321 -26.51 -1.81 -1.52
C ALA A 321 -27.15 -3.18 -1.23
N SER A 322 -28.19 -3.20 -0.40
CA SER A 322 -28.97 -4.41 -0.12
C SER A 322 -29.63 -4.99 -1.38
N ILE A 323 -30.20 -4.14 -2.23
CA ILE A 323 -30.77 -4.57 -3.50
C ILE A 323 -29.71 -5.15 -4.42
N ASP A 324 -28.53 -4.53 -4.51
CA ASP A 324 -27.44 -5.00 -5.38
C ASP A 324 -26.97 -6.40 -4.95
N ILE A 325 -26.74 -6.62 -3.66
CA ILE A 325 -26.32 -7.92 -3.12
C ILE A 325 -27.41 -8.98 -3.29
N LEU A 326 -28.68 -8.65 -3.00
CA LEU A 326 -29.81 -9.57 -3.22
C LEU A 326 -29.96 -9.95 -4.70
N SER A 327 -29.69 -9.01 -5.61
CA SER A 327 -29.74 -9.25 -7.04
C SER A 327 -28.63 -10.21 -7.49
N GLU A 328 -27.40 -9.99 -7.01
CA GLU A 328 -26.25 -10.87 -7.28
C GLU A 328 -26.50 -12.28 -6.74
N TYR A 329 -27.00 -12.39 -5.51
CA TYR A 329 -27.36 -13.67 -4.91
C TYR A 329 -28.49 -14.37 -5.68
N GLY A 330 -29.55 -13.64 -6.06
CA GLY A 330 -30.63 -14.17 -6.87
C GLY A 330 -30.15 -14.73 -8.22
N VAL A 331 -29.17 -14.09 -8.87
CA VAL A 331 -28.55 -14.65 -10.09
C VAL A 331 -27.78 -15.94 -9.77
N SER A 332 -26.98 -15.93 -8.71
CA SER A 332 -26.21 -17.11 -8.25
C SER A 332 -27.10 -18.31 -7.93
N LEU A 333 -28.25 -18.07 -7.30
CA LEU A 333 -29.27 -19.08 -7.01
C LEU A 333 -29.85 -19.71 -8.29
N ARG A 334 -30.23 -18.90 -9.28
CA ARG A 334 -30.72 -19.42 -10.57
C ARG A 334 -29.68 -20.25 -11.30
N LYS A 335 -28.41 -19.81 -11.27
CA LYS A 335 -27.28 -20.56 -11.85
C LYS A 335 -27.02 -21.91 -11.17
N THR A 336 -27.55 -22.10 -9.96
CA THR A 336 -27.47 -23.36 -9.19
C THR A 336 -28.81 -24.11 -9.13
N GLY A 337 -29.82 -23.69 -9.92
CA GLY A 337 -31.13 -24.35 -10.00
C GLY A 337 -32.07 -24.05 -8.84
N ARG A 338 -31.73 -23.10 -7.95
CA ARG A 338 -32.49 -22.73 -6.75
C ARG A 338 -33.52 -21.61 -7.05
N GLU A 339 -34.39 -21.85 -8.04
CA GLU A 339 -35.33 -20.85 -8.56
C GLU A 339 -36.31 -20.31 -7.51
N PHE A 340 -36.81 -21.17 -6.61
CA PHE A 340 -37.73 -20.74 -5.55
C PHE A 340 -37.09 -19.71 -4.61
N GLU A 341 -35.84 -19.94 -4.22
CA GLU A 341 -35.08 -19.05 -3.34
C GLU A 341 -34.68 -17.76 -4.07
N ALA A 342 -34.35 -17.85 -5.36
CA ALA A 342 -34.11 -16.67 -6.19
C ALA A 342 -35.37 -15.77 -6.26
N GLY A 343 -36.56 -16.37 -6.41
CA GLY A 343 -37.83 -15.65 -6.38
C GLY A 343 -38.11 -14.97 -5.04
N ALA A 344 -37.65 -15.55 -3.92
CA ALA A 344 -37.71 -14.91 -2.61
C ALA A 344 -36.81 -13.65 -2.56
N MET A 345 -35.63 -13.68 -3.19
CA MET A 345 -34.78 -12.50 -3.29
C MET A 345 -35.42 -11.39 -4.13
N ASP A 346 -36.04 -11.73 -5.26
CA ASP A 346 -36.77 -10.76 -6.09
C ASP A 346 -37.92 -10.08 -5.31
N ALA A 347 -38.65 -10.87 -4.51
CA ALA A 347 -39.72 -10.36 -3.66
C ALA A 347 -39.17 -9.39 -2.60
N ARG A 348 -38.04 -9.72 -1.96
CA ARG A 348 -37.35 -8.83 -1.01
C ARG A 348 -36.92 -7.52 -1.69
N ILE A 349 -36.29 -7.59 -2.85
CA ILE A 349 -35.89 -6.41 -3.64
C ILE A 349 -37.10 -5.51 -3.92
N LYS A 350 -38.24 -6.09 -4.31
CA LYS A 350 -39.48 -5.34 -4.55
C LYS A 350 -39.97 -4.64 -3.29
N THR A 351 -39.98 -5.32 -2.15
CA THR A 351 -40.36 -4.73 -0.85
C THR A 351 -39.47 -3.54 -0.50
N ILE A 352 -38.14 -3.69 -0.62
CA ILE A 352 -37.19 -2.61 -0.33
C ILE A 352 -37.44 -1.41 -1.25
N ARG A 353 -37.63 -1.63 -2.56
CA ARG A 353 -37.95 -0.56 -3.53
C ARG A 353 -39.26 0.17 -3.23
N GLN A 354 -40.25 -0.54 -2.69
CA GLN A 354 -41.54 0.05 -2.30
C GLN A 354 -41.41 0.90 -1.03
N ALA A 355 -40.59 0.48 -0.07
CA ALA A 355 -40.32 1.23 1.15
C ALA A 355 -39.41 2.44 0.90
N HIS A 356 -38.48 2.33 -0.05
CA HIS A 356 -37.43 3.33 -0.34
C HIS A 356 -37.48 3.81 -1.80
N PRO A 357 -38.34 4.79 -2.13
CA PRO A 357 -38.55 5.24 -3.51
C PRO A 357 -37.37 6.02 -4.11
N ILE A 358 -36.48 6.53 -3.26
CA ILE A 358 -35.22 7.18 -3.67
C ILE A 358 -34.08 6.26 -3.26
N LEU A 359 -33.43 5.68 -4.26
CA LEU A 359 -32.28 4.81 -4.07
C LEU A 359 -31.02 5.55 -4.52
N VAL A 360 -30.07 5.69 -3.61
CA VAL A 360 -28.73 6.19 -3.94
C VAL A 360 -27.74 5.09 -3.58
N SER A 361 -27.10 4.52 -4.59
CA SER A 361 -25.97 3.63 -4.36
C SER A 361 -24.71 4.48 -4.27
N HIS A 362 -23.94 4.28 -3.22
CA HIS A 362 -22.66 4.95 -2.97
C HIS A 362 -21.49 3.96 -3.00
N THR A 363 -21.73 2.71 -3.38
CA THR A 363 -20.74 1.65 -3.32
C THR A 363 -20.33 1.22 -4.72
N ASP A 364 -19.03 1.35 -5.01
CA ASP A 364 -18.44 0.76 -6.20
C ASP A 364 -18.14 -0.72 -5.92
N ARG A 365 -18.73 -1.60 -6.71
CA ARG A 365 -18.44 -3.04 -6.66
C ARG A 365 -16.97 -3.31 -7.03
N THR A 366 -16.29 -4.14 -6.23
CA THR A 366 -14.93 -4.59 -6.52
C THR A 366 -14.86 -5.35 -7.86
N PRO A 367 -14.03 -4.91 -8.83
CA PRO A 367 -14.04 -5.43 -10.21
C PRO A 367 -13.16 -6.68 -10.37
N TYR A 368 -13.54 -7.79 -9.73
CA TYR A 368 -12.75 -9.04 -9.74
C TYR A 368 -12.44 -9.55 -11.15
N GLY A 369 -11.20 -10.00 -11.37
CA GLY A 369 -10.76 -10.61 -12.63
C GLY A 369 -10.72 -9.69 -13.86
N ARG A 370 -10.98 -8.38 -13.72
CA ARG A 370 -11.03 -7.43 -14.84
C ARG A 370 -9.66 -6.94 -15.32
N TYR A 371 -8.63 -6.99 -14.45
CA TYR A 371 -7.27 -6.49 -14.74
C TYR A 371 -6.23 -7.60 -14.79
N ARG A 372 -6.58 -8.74 -15.40
CA ARG A 372 -5.57 -9.77 -15.72
C ARG A 372 -4.51 -9.10 -16.58
N GLN A 373 -3.34 -8.83 -16.01
CA GLN A 373 -2.17 -8.53 -16.84
C GLN A 373 -1.75 -9.86 -17.51
N PRO A 374 -1.40 -9.84 -18.80
CA PRO A 374 -0.96 -11.02 -19.53
C PRO A 374 0.31 -11.65 -18.96
#